data_AF-A0A951ZLM7-F1
#
_entry.id   AF-A0A951ZLM7-F1
#
_cell.length_a   1.000
_cell.length_b   1.000
_cell.length_c   1.000
_cell.angle_alpha   90.00
_cell.angle_beta   90.00
_cell.angle_gamma   90.00
#
_symmetry.space_group_name_H-M   'P 1'
#
loop_
_entity.id
_entity.type
_entity.pdbx_description
1 polymer ?
#
loop_
_entity_poly.entity_id
_entity_poly.type
_entity_poly.pdbx_seq_one_letter_code
_entity_poly.pdbx_strand_id
1 'polypeptide(L)'
;MKTVIEPFRIKSVEPITFTTREERIQILKDAYYNPFLIHADHVLIDLLTDSGTSAMSTKQWAGMMIGDESYAGSPSFFRFEKAVRAITGMTYIIPTHQGRAAEKILFSILGG
;
A
#
# COMPACT_ATOMS: atom_id res chain seq x y z
N MET A 1 -24.99 12.70 14.10
CA MET A 1 -23.72 12.30 13.45
C MET A 1 -23.38 13.37 12.44
N LYS A 2 -22.20 14.00 12.51
CA LYS A 2 -21.80 15.03 11.53
C LYS A 2 -21.32 14.29 10.28
N THR A 3 -22.04 14.42 9.17
CA THR A 3 -21.59 13.88 7.88
C THR A 3 -20.24 14.52 7.55
N VAL A 4 -19.22 13.69 7.37
CA VAL A 4 -17.90 14.13 6.89
C VAL A 4 -17.99 14.14 5.37
N ILE A 5 -17.76 15.29 4.75
CA ILE A 5 -17.58 15.38 3.30
C ILE A 5 -16.12 15.06 3.02
N GLU A 6 -15.87 14.06 2.20
CA GLU A 6 -14.51 13.68 1.80
C GLU A 6 -13.81 14.88 1.15
N PRO A 7 -12.61 15.28 1.61
CA PRO A 7 -11.86 16.41 1.04
C PRO A 7 -11.16 16.03 -0.27
N PHE A 8 -11.77 15.15 -1.06
CA PHE A 8 -11.33 14.67 -2.36
C PHE A 8 -12.53 14.22 -3.20
N ARG A 9 -12.31 14.03 -4.50
CA ARG A 9 -13.30 13.45 -5.41
C ARG A 9 -12.73 12.21 -6.07
N ILE A 10 -13.59 11.25 -6.38
CA ILE A 10 -13.23 10.03 -7.11
C ILE A 10 -12.72 10.41 -8.51
N LYS A 11 -11.55 9.88 -8.87
CA LYS A 11 -10.96 10.05 -10.22
C LYS A 11 -11.14 8.82 -11.09
N SER A 12 -11.00 7.64 -10.49
CA SER A 12 -11.10 6.32 -11.10
C SER A 12 -11.72 5.37 -10.08
N VAL A 13 -12.31 4.29 -10.56
CA VAL A 13 -12.93 3.24 -9.75
C VAL A 13 -12.36 1.89 -10.15
N GLU A 14 -12.35 0.95 -9.21
CA GLU A 14 -12.08 -0.47 -9.44
C GLU A 14 -13.39 -1.24 -9.30
N PRO A 15 -13.76 -2.12 -10.26
CA PRO A 15 -14.97 -2.93 -10.15
C PRO A 15 -14.91 -3.89 -8.95
N ILE A 16 -16.05 -4.12 -8.30
CA ILE A 16 -16.19 -5.10 -7.23
C ILE A 16 -17.18 -6.20 -7.64
N THR A 17 -16.91 -7.43 -7.20
CA THR A 17 -17.75 -8.59 -7.47
C THR A 17 -18.73 -8.83 -6.34
N PHE A 18 -20.00 -9.06 -6.67
CA PHE A 18 -21.03 -9.41 -5.70
C PHE A 18 -21.21 -10.92 -5.66
N THR A 19 -20.90 -11.53 -4.52
CA THR A 19 -21.24 -12.93 -4.24
C THR A 19 -22.62 -13.04 -3.59
N THR A 20 -23.28 -14.16 -3.79
CA THR A 20 -24.43 -14.61 -3.00
C THR A 20 -23.98 -15.12 -1.64
N ARG A 21 -24.93 -15.33 -0.71
CA ARG A 21 -24.61 -15.87 0.60
C ARG A 21 -24.13 -17.32 0.49
N GLU A 22 -24.74 -18.09 -0.40
CA GLU A 22 -24.47 -19.50 -0.64
C GLU A 22 -23.05 -19.68 -1.18
N GLU A 23 -22.64 -18.85 -2.14
CA GLU A 23 -21.25 -18.81 -2.64
C GLU A 23 -20.27 -18.49 -1.51
N ARG A 24 -20.55 -17.47 -0.68
CA ARG A 24 -19.66 -17.13 0.45
C ARG A 24 -19.52 -18.26 1.46
N ILE A 25 -20.59 -19.00 1.73
CA ILE A 25 -20.52 -20.17 2.63
C ILE A 25 -19.59 -21.24 2.04
N GLN A 26 -19.66 -21.48 0.74
CA GLN A 26 -18.79 -22.46 0.08
C GLN A 26 -17.33 -21.98 0.04
N ILE A 27 -17.09 -20.73 -0.37
CA ILE A 27 -15.76 -20.10 -0.38
C ILE A 27 -15.11 -20.19 1.01
N LEU A 28 -15.87 -19.91 2.07
CA LEU A 28 -15.35 -19.97 3.43
C LEU A 28 -14.98 -21.39 3.86
N LYS A 29 -15.75 -22.40 3.45
CA LYS A 29 -15.42 -23.81 3.69
C LYS A 29 -14.15 -24.22 2.93
N ASP A 30 -14.05 -23.84 1.66
CA ASP A 30 -12.90 -24.16 0.80
C ASP A 30 -11.61 -23.46 1.30
N ALA A 31 -11.76 -22.29 1.92
CA ALA A 31 -10.70 -21.56 2.60
C ALA A 31 -10.41 -22.07 4.04
N TYR A 32 -10.96 -23.22 4.45
CA TYR A 32 -10.80 -23.79 5.80
C TYR A 32 -11.18 -22.81 6.92
N TYR A 33 -12.18 -21.97 6.67
CA TYR A 33 -12.61 -20.88 7.56
C TYR A 33 -11.51 -19.87 7.91
N ASN A 34 -10.47 -19.77 7.08
CA ASN A 34 -9.40 -18.79 7.22
C ASN A 34 -9.48 -17.74 6.09
N PRO A 35 -9.90 -16.49 6.40
CA PRO A 35 -10.02 -15.43 5.39
C PRO A 35 -8.73 -15.09 4.64
N PHE A 36 -7.54 -15.38 5.20
CA PHE A 36 -6.26 -15.21 4.49
C PHE A 36 -6.13 -16.10 3.24
N LEU A 37 -6.93 -17.15 3.15
CA LEU A 37 -6.93 -18.08 2.02
C LEU A 37 -8.03 -17.78 1.00
N ILE A 38 -8.84 -16.74 1.21
CA ILE A 38 -9.89 -16.35 0.28
C ILE A 38 -9.27 -15.51 -0.85
N HIS A 39 -9.60 -15.85 -2.09
CA HIS A 39 -9.22 -15.04 -3.25
C HIS A 39 -9.89 -13.66 -3.20
N ALA A 40 -9.13 -12.60 -3.50
CA ALA A 40 -9.60 -11.22 -3.44
C ALA A 40 -10.85 -10.96 -4.30
N ASP A 41 -10.98 -11.59 -5.47
CA ASP A 41 -12.15 -11.46 -6.36
C ASP A 41 -13.46 -11.94 -5.73
N HIS A 42 -13.40 -12.68 -4.62
CA HIS A 42 -14.55 -13.13 -3.84
C HIS A 42 -14.87 -12.23 -2.63
N VAL A 43 -14.07 -11.20 -2.39
CA VAL A 43 -14.20 -10.28 -1.27
C VAL A 43 -14.82 -8.97 -1.77
N LEU A 44 -16.02 -8.64 -1.28
CA LEU A 44 -16.74 -7.42 -1.70
C LEU A 44 -16.11 -6.13 -1.13
N ILE A 45 -15.70 -6.18 0.13
CA ILE A 45 -15.01 -5.08 0.84
C ILE A 45 -13.87 -5.74 1.61
N ASP A 46 -12.64 -5.46 1.20
CA ASP A 46 -11.45 -6.00 1.87
C ASP A 46 -11.00 -5.06 2.98
N LEU A 47 -11.04 -5.56 4.22
CA LEU A 47 -10.61 -4.87 5.43
C LEU A 47 -9.48 -5.65 6.14
N LEU A 48 -8.80 -6.55 5.43
CA LEU A 48 -7.75 -7.41 6.01
C LEU A 48 -6.55 -6.59 6.48
N THR A 49 -6.17 -5.55 5.74
CA THR A 49 -5.04 -4.68 6.06
C THR A 49 -5.16 -3.31 5.41
N ASP A 50 -4.54 -2.31 6.02
CA ASP A 50 -4.27 -0.98 5.47
C ASP A 50 -2.90 -0.89 4.76
N SER A 51 -2.10 -1.96 4.81
CA SER A 51 -0.75 -2.02 4.25
C SER A 51 -0.77 -2.21 2.73
N GLY A 52 -0.60 -1.12 1.99
CA GLY A 52 -0.47 -1.16 0.52
C GLY A 52 -1.79 -1.18 -0.24
N THR A 53 -2.92 -1.01 0.46
CA THR A 53 -4.30 -1.06 -0.08
C THR A 53 -4.91 0.34 -0.26
N SER A 54 -4.11 1.40 -0.15
CA SER A 54 -4.56 2.79 -0.29
C SER A 54 -4.79 3.21 -1.74
N ALA A 55 -5.79 4.07 -1.97
CA ALA A 55 -5.98 4.73 -3.26
C ALA A 55 -5.00 5.89 -3.45
N MET A 56 -4.19 5.86 -4.52
CA MET A 56 -3.29 6.95 -4.89
C MET A 56 -4.01 8.11 -5.58
N SER A 57 -3.55 9.34 -5.32
CA SER A 57 -4.00 10.54 -6.01
C SER A 57 -3.54 10.61 -7.47
N THR A 58 -4.15 11.48 -8.27
CA THR A 58 -3.71 11.78 -9.65
C THR A 58 -2.25 12.24 -9.72
N LYS A 59 -1.77 12.98 -8.72
CA LYS A 59 -0.38 13.46 -8.67
C LYS A 59 0.61 12.32 -8.45
N GLN A 60 0.25 11.32 -7.65
CA GLN A 60 1.07 10.12 -7.45
C GLN A 60 1.13 9.28 -8.72
N TRP A 61 -0.01 9.06 -9.39
CA TRP A 61 -0.03 8.39 -10.69
C TRP A 61 0.82 9.12 -11.74
N ALA A 62 0.74 10.46 -11.81
CA ALA A 62 1.60 11.25 -12.68
C ALA A 62 3.10 11.08 -12.31
N GLY A 63 3.41 11.04 -11.01
CA GLY A 63 4.76 10.79 -10.50
C GLY A 63 5.34 9.44 -10.96
N MET A 64 4.51 8.40 -11.01
CA MET A 64 4.93 7.09 -11.56
C MET A 64 5.28 7.16 -13.05
N MET A 65 4.51 7.92 -13.84
CA MET A 65 4.74 8.04 -15.29
C MET A 65 6.02 8.81 -15.65
N ILE A 66 6.56 9.59 -14.71
CA ILE A 66 7.83 10.33 -14.85
C ILE A 66 8.93 9.74 -13.96
N GLY A 67 8.78 8.49 -13.55
CA GLY A 67 9.78 7.74 -12.82
C GLY A 67 11.11 7.70 -13.57
N ASP A 68 12.20 7.94 -12.85
CA ASP A 68 13.55 7.73 -13.38
C ASP A 68 14.08 6.37 -12.89
N GLU A 69 14.29 5.46 -13.84
CA GLU A 69 14.70 4.07 -13.64
C GLU A 69 16.23 3.89 -13.66
N SER A 70 17.00 4.96 -13.47
CA SER A 70 18.46 4.89 -13.44
C SER A 70 18.93 4.07 -12.23
N TYR A 71 19.89 3.17 -12.46
CA TYR A 71 20.43 2.29 -11.42
C TYR A 71 21.12 3.03 -10.28
N ALA A 72 21.76 4.18 -10.57
CA ALA A 72 22.42 5.01 -9.59
C ALA A 72 22.14 6.49 -9.87
N GLY A 73 21.99 7.29 -8.80
CA GLY A 73 21.78 8.73 -8.93
C GLY A 73 20.42 9.15 -9.47
N SER A 74 19.39 8.30 -9.35
CA SER A 74 18.03 8.61 -9.82
C SER A 74 17.51 9.93 -9.20
N PRO A 75 17.06 10.90 -10.00
CA PRO A 75 16.34 12.08 -9.52
C PRO A 75 15.12 11.76 -8.64
N SER A 76 14.51 10.58 -8.81
CA SER A 76 13.41 10.10 -7.97
C SER A 76 13.85 9.89 -6.52
N PHE A 77 15.05 9.35 -6.31
CA PHE A 77 15.63 9.18 -4.98
C PHE A 77 15.85 10.51 -4.29
N PHE A 78 16.44 11.51 -4.96
CA PHE A 78 16.68 12.82 -4.36
C PHE A 78 15.38 13.57 -3.99
N ARG A 79 14.30 13.39 -4.77
CA ARG A 79 12.96 13.90 -4.39
C ARG A 79 12.43 13.21 -3.13
N PHE A 80 12.54 11.88 -3.06
CA PHE A 80 12.16 11.08 -1.90
C PHE A 80 12.97 11.49 -0.66
N GLU A 81 14.29 11.51 -0.76
CA GLU A 81 15.20 11.89 0.32
C GLU A 81 14.87 13.28 0.88
N LYS A 82 14.69 14.27 0.00
CA LYS A 82 14.32 15.64 0.40
C LYS A 82 13.00 15.67 1.18
N ALA A 83 12.00 14.91 0.74
CA ALA A 83 10.70 14.85 1.41
C ALA A 83 10.80 14.18 2.78
N VAL A 84 11.48 13.03 2.87
CA VAL A 84 11.67 12.33 4.16
C VAL A 84 12.44 13.20 5.14
N ARG A 85 13.54 13.82 4.71
CA ARG A 85 14.33 14.74 5.53
C ARG A 85 13.52 15.92 6.03
N ALA A 86 12.64 16.49 5.21
CA ALA A 86 11.76 17.58 5.61
C ALA A 86 10.72 17.17 6.67
N ILE A 87 10.27 15.91 6.65
CA ILE A 87 9.28 15.38 7.61
C ILE A 87 9.95 14.92 8.91
N THR A 88 11.07 14.20 8.82
CA THR A 88 11.67 13.50 9.96
C THR A 88 12.89 14.21 10.55
N GLY A 89 13.52 15.11 9.81
CA GLY A 89 14.80 15.74 10.20
C GLY A 89 16.02 14.83 10.15
N MET A 90 15.88 13.57 9.69
CA MET A 90 16.99 12.60 9.70
C MET A 90 18.08 12.94 8.68
N THR A 91 19.35 12.78 9.09
CA THR A 91 20.50 13.12 8.25
C THR A 91 20.77 12.10 7.14
N TYR A 92 20.61 10.81 7.43
CA TYR A 92 20.92 9.72 6.50
C TYR A 92 19.64 8.94 6.19
N ILE A 93 19.35 8.75 4.91
CA ILE A 93 18.15 8.07 4.43
C ILE A 93 18.58 6.90 3.54
N ILE A 94 18.08 5.70 3.85
CA ILE A 94 18.29 4.48 3.07
C ILE A 94 16.90 3.98 2.64
N PRO A 95 16.56 4.01 1.33
CA PRO A 95 15.28 3.50 0.87
C PRO A 95 15.29 1.97 0.91
N THR A 96 14.16 1.38 1.29
CA THR A 96 13.90 -0.06 1.22
C THR A 96 12.58 -0.31 0.51
N HIS A 97 12.32 -1.53 0.06
CA HIS A 97 11.07 -1.84 -0.60
C HIS A 97 9.85 -1.74 0.34
N GLN A 98 10.02 -2.00 1.65
CA GLN A 98 9.01 -1.78 2.69
C GLN A 98 9.61 -1.85 4.11
N GLY A 99 8.76 -1.71 5.13
CA GLY A 99 9.15 -1.66 6.55
C GLY A 99 10.03 -2.82 7.02
N ARG A 100 9.63 -4.08 6.79
CA ARG A 100 10.38 -5.26 7.26
C ARG A 100 11.83 -5.34 6.77
N ALA A 101 12.13 -4.77 5.60
CA ALA A 101 13.50 -4.73 5.10
C ALA A 101 14.34 -3.67 5.81
N ALA A 102 13.73 -2.54 6.18
CA ALA A 102 14.40 -1.52 7.00
C ALA A 102 14.71 -2.09 8.39
N GLU A 103 13.74 -2.79 9.00
CA GLU A 103 13.93 -3.50 10.27
C GLU A 103 15.08 -4.50 10.19
N LYS A 104 15.10 -5.36 9.17
CA LYS A 104 16.17 -6.36 8.99
C LYS A 104 17.55 -5.71 8.90
N ILE A 105 17.72 -4.67 8.09
CA ILE A 105 19.01 -3.97 7.97
C ILE A 105 19.43 -3.42 9.33
N LEU A 106 18.55 -2.67 9.99
CA LEU A 106 18.85 -2.02 11.26
C LEU A 106 19.18 -3.04 12.36
N PHE A 107 18.35 -4.07 12.52
CA PHE A 107 18.52 -5.08 13.57
C PHE A 107 19.66 -6.06 13.28
N SER A 108 20.05 -6.28 12.03
CA SER A 108 21.26 -7.06 11.74
C SER A 108 22.55 -6.38 12.21
N ILE A 109 22.52 -5.06 12.40
CA ILE A 109 23.65 -4.26 12.86
C ILE A 109 23.58 -4.03 14.38
N LEU A 110 22.38 -3.77 14.91
CA LEU A 110 22.17 -3.36 16.30
C LEU A 110 21.66 -4.47 17.23
N GLY A 111 21.02 -5.50 16.69
CA GLY A 111 20.19 -6.44 17.45
C GLY A 111 20.90 -7.68 17.99
N GLY A 112 22.03 -8.09 17.38
CA GLY A 112 22.67 -9.37 17.65
C GLY A 112 22.02 -10.54 16.92
#